data_AF-A0A7C5SV62-F1
#
_entry.id   AF-A0A7C5SV62-F1
#
_cell.length_a   1.000
_cell.length_b   1.000
_cell.length_c   1.000
_cell.angle_alpha   90.00
_cell.angle_beta   90.00
_cell.angle_gamma   90.00
#
_symmetry.space_group_name_H-M   'P 1'
#
loop_
_entity.id
_entity.type
_entity.pdbx_description
1 polymer ?
#
loop_
_entity_poly.entity_id
_entity_poly.type
_entity_poly.pdbx_seq_one_letter_code
_entity_poly.pdbx_strand_id
1 'polypeptide(L)'
;MSEKYECENPPCIHVVPDHRRKKFAIFFEDDVGNVLYVESSKVKEAYKKIVELERKHYREAMGDEIDQIAREKLNVEPVEYVEEEF
;
A
#
# COMPACT_ATOMS: atom_id res chain seq x y z
N MET A 1 -27.18 -8.21 6.86
CA MET A 1 -26.13 -8.15 7.88
C MET A 1 -24.84 -7.89 7.12
N SER A 2 -24.37 -6.64 7.14
CA SER A 2 -23.10 -6.27 6.52
C SER A 2 -21.99 -6.78 7.43
N GLU A 3 -21.37 -7.90 7.05
CA GLU A 3 -20.09 -8.31 7.64
C GLU A 3 -19.14 -7.12 7.47
N LYS A 4 -18.78 -6.48 8.59
CA LYS A 4 -17.73 -5.48 8.57
C LYS A 4 -16.45 -6.23 8.25
N TYR A 5 -15.89 -5.96 7.08
CA TYR A 5 -14.56 -6.45 6.72
C TYR A 5 -13.55 -5.68 7.58
N GLU A 6 -12.74 -6.40 8.35
CA GLU A 6 -11.59 -5.87 9.09
C GLU A 6 -10.34 -6.50 8.46
N CYS A 7 -9.36 -5.66 8.09
CA CYS A 7 -8.07 -6.10 7.57
C CYS A 7 -7.31 -6.82 8.69
N GLU A 8 -6.95 -8.09 8.50
CA GLU A 8 -6.25 -8.88 9.53
C GLU A 8 -4.76 -8.50 9.67
N ASN A 9 -4.15 -7.96 8.62
CA ASN A 9 -2.74 -7.53 8.60
C ASN A 9 -2.60 -6.24 7.78
N PRO A 10 -2.83 -5.05 8.36
CA PRO A 10 -2.51 -3.81 7.69
C PRO A 10 -0.98 -3.69 7.46
N PRO A 11 -0.55 -2.93 6.42
CA PRO A 11 -1.38 -2.12 5.53
C PRO A 11 -2.05 -2.95 4.41
N CYS A 12 -3.30 -2.60 4.06
CA CYS A 12 -4.12 -3.34 3.09
C CYS A 12 -4.42 -2.51 1.83
N ILE A 13 -4.55 -3.19 0.67
CA ILE A 13 -5.12 -2.59 -0.57
C ILE A 13 -6.51 -3.19 -0.82
N HIS A 14 -7.55 -2.37 -0.75
CA HIS A 14 -8.94 -2.78 -0.94
C HIS A 14 -9.43 -2.40 -2.34
N VAL A 15 -9.98 -3.37 -3.07
CA VAL A 15 -10.67 -3.12 -4.33
C VAL A 15 -12.17 -3.32 -4.12
N VAL A 16 -12.92 -2.23 -4.10
CA VAL A 16 -14.34 -2.22 -3.75
C VAL A 16 -15.20 -2.11 -5.01
N PRO A 17 -15.95 -3.16 -5.40
CA PRO A 17 -16.82 -3.14 -6.56
C PRO A 17 -18.21 -2.55 -6.22
N ASP A 18 -18.69 -1.65 -7.07
CA ASP A 18 -20.11 -1.31 -7.20
C ASP A 18 -20.68 -2.09 -8.40
N HIS A 19 -21.16 -3.30 -8.13
CA HIS A 19 -21.71 -4.20 -9.15
C HIS A 19 -22.91 -3.59 -9.89
N ARG A 20 -23.75 -2.82 -9.18
CA ARG A 20 -24.95 -2.21 -9.76
C ARG A 20 -24.57 -1.18 -10.82
N ARG A 21 -23.55 -0.36 -10.55
CA ARG A 21 -23.07 0.67 -11.48
C ARG A 21 -21.95 0.20 -12.40
N LYS A 22 -21.48 -1.05 -12.24
CA LYS A 22 -20.30 -1.62 -12.93
C LYS A 22 -19.06 -0.74 -12.78
N LYS A 23 -18.82 -0.24 -11.57
CA LYS A 23 -17.65 0.58 -11.21
C LYS A 23 -16.88 -0.08 -10.08
N PHE A 24 -15.65 0.34 -9.87
CA PHE A 24 -14.87 -0.03 -8.69
C PHE A 24 -14.02 1.16 -8.24
N ALA A 25 -13.61 1.13 -6.98
CA ALA A 25 -12.64 2.06 -6.39
C ALA A 25 -11.56 1.27 -5.66
N ILE A 26 -10.37 1.86 -5.53
CA ILE A 26 -9.24 1.26 -4.81
C ILE A 26 -8.93 2.15 -3.61
N PHE A 27 -8.67 1.53 -2.48
CA PHE A 27 -8.28 2.21 -1.26
C PHE A 27 -7.04 1.54 -0.65
N PHE A 28 -6.18 2.34 -0.02
CA PHE A 28 -5.07 1.90 0.80
C PHE A 28 -5.43 2.17 2.27
N GLU A 29 -5.38 1.15 3.11
CA GLU A 29 -5.55 1.26 4.55
C GLU A 29 -4.19 1.09 5.23
N ASP A 30 -3.78 2.05 6.05
CA ASP A 30 -2.52 2.00 6.79
C ASP A 30 -2.64 1.22 8.11
N ASP A 31 -1.51 1.08 8.83
CA ASP A 31 -1.42 0.36 10.10
C ASP A 31 -2.23 0.98 11.25
N VAL A 32 -2.70 2.22 11.07
CA VAL A 32 -3.52 2.96 12.04
C VAL A 32 -5.00 2.96 11.61
N GLY A 33 -5.33 2.30 10.50
CA GLY A 33 -6.69 2.20 9.95
C GLY A 33 -7.15 3.42 9.14
N ASN A 34 -6.24 4.32 8.74
CA ASN A 34 -6.59 5.41 7.84
C ASN A 34 -6.77 4.89 6.41
N VAL A 35 -7.91 5.19 5.81
CA VAL A 35 -8.26 4.73 4.46
C VAL A 35 -8.11 5.87 3.45
N LEU A 36 -7.18 5.70 2.51
CA LEU A 36 -6.87 6.66 1.45
C LEU A 36 -7.35 6.14 0.09
N TYR A 37 -8.04 6.98 -0.67
CA TYR A 37 -8.40 6.65 -2.05
C TYR A 37 -7.16 6.63 -2.95
N VAL A 38 -7.05 5.60 -3.78
CA VAL A 38 -5.99 5.45 -4.76
C VAL A 38 -6.58 5.34 -6.17
N GLU A 39 -6.10 6.17 -7.09
CA GLU A 39 -6.49 6.05 -8.49
C GLU A 39 -5.99 4.73 -9.10
N SER A 40 -6.85 4.05 -9.86
CA SER A 40 -6.46 2.79 -10.53
C SER A 40 -5.33 2.96 -11.55
N SER A 41 -5.12 4.17 -12.08
CA SER A 41 -4.01 4.54 -12.97
C SER A 41 -2.67 4.33 -12.25
N LYS A 42 -2.54 4.82 -11.01
CA LYS A 42 -1.33 4.73 -10.20
C LYS A 42 -0.96 3.30 -9.83
N VAL A 43 -1.95 2.49 -9.46
CA VAL A 43 -1.74 1.06 -9.18
C VAL A 43 -1.21 0.34 -10.42
N LYS A 44 -1.81 0.61 -11.59
CA LYS A 44 -1.37 0.01 -12.87
C LYS A 44 0.04 0.46 -13.27
N GLU A 45 0.37 1.74 -13.06
CA GLU A 45 1.73 2.27 -13.29
C GLU A 45 2.77 1.60 -12.39
N ALA A 46 2.46 1.47 -11.09
CA ALA A 46 3.33 0.78 -10.13
C ALA A 46 3.53 -0.69 -10.51
N TYR A 47 2.44 -1.41 -10.80
CA TYR A 47 2.52 -2.82 -11.19
C TYR A 47 3.36 -3.06 -12.45
N LYS A 48 3.24 -2.21 -13.47
CA LYS A 48 4.09 -2.30 -14.67
C LYS A 48 5.58 -2.16 -14.31
N LYS A 49 5.93 -1.21 -13.44
CA LYS A 49 7.33 -1.03 -12.99
C LYS A 49 7.83 -2.25 -12.22
N ILE A 50 7.02 -2.83 -11.34
CA ILE A 50 7.36 -4.06 -10.61
C ILE A 50 7.70 -5.19 -11.60
N VAL A 51 6.81 -5.45 -12.55
CA VAL A 51 7.03 -6.50 -13.57
C VAL A 51 8.30 -6.26 -14.40
N GLU A 52 8.60 -5.01 -14.75
CA GLU A 52 9.83 -4.65 -15.46
C GLU A 52 11.10 -4.91 -14.64
N LEU A 53 11.05 -4.67 -13.33
CA LEU A 53 12.16 -4.92 -12.40
C LEU A 53 12.34 -6.42 -12.13
N GLU A 54 11.26 -7.16 -11.92
CA GLU A 54 11.29 -8.62 -11.74
C GLU A 54 11.90 -9.33 -12.95
N ARG A 55 11.58 -8.89 -14.17
CA ARG A 55 12.19 -9.39 -15.41
C ARG A 55 13.71 -9.17 -15.49
N LYS A 56 14.23 -8.20 -14.72
CA LYS A 56 15.66 -7.93 -14.57
C LYS A 56 16.25 -8.60 -13.32
N HIS A 57 15.52 -9.55 -12.72
CA HIS A 57 15.89 -10.27 -11.50
C HIS A 57 16.07 -9.39 -10.26
N TYR A 58 15.36 -8.26 -10.20
CA TYR A 58 15.23 -7.51 -8.95
C TYR A 58 14.31 -8.30 -8.02
N ARG A 59 14.59 -8.20 -6.71
CA ARG A 59 13.70 -8.69 -5.65
C ARG A 59 13.13 -7.52 -4.87
N GLU A 60 12.01 -7.76 -4.21
CA GLU A 60 11.49 -6.83 -3.21
C GLU A 60 12.45 -6.74 -2.02
N ALA A 61 12.58 -5.53 -1.48
CA ALA A 61 13.34 -5.27 -0.26
C ALA A 61 12.49 -5.67 0.96
N MET A 62 13.12 -6.19 2.00
CA MET A 62 12.42 -6.62 3.22
C MET A 62 13.10 -6.06 4.48
N GLY A 63 12.30 -5.79 5.52
CA GLY A 63 12.80 -5.23 6.79
C GLY A 63 13.60 -3.95 6.57
N ASP A 64 14.75 -3.85 7.22
CA ASP A 64 15.64 -2.68 7.20
C ASP A 64 16.11 -2.25 5.79
N GLU A 65 16.05 -3.16 4.80
CA GLU A 65 16.40 -2.83 3.42
C GLU A 65 15.43 -1.79 2.81
N ILE A 66 14.18 -1.78 3.27
CA ILE A 66 13.17 -0.82 2.84
C ILE A 66 13.59 0.59 3.27
N ASP A 67 13.97 0.74 4.54
CA ASP A 67 14.40 2.01 5.12
C ASP A 67 15.71 2.50 4.49
N GLN A 68 16.65 1.58 4.25
CA GLN A 68 17.90 1.90 3.57
C GLN A 68 17.62 2.47 2.17
N ILE A 69 16.75 1.82 1.38
CA ILE A 69 16.39 2.29 0.05
C ILE A 69 15.68 3.64 0.12
N ALA A 70 14.76 3.83 1.06
CA ALA A 70 14.05 5.09 1.24
C ALA A 70 15.02 6.25 1.54
N ARG A 71 15.95 6.06 2.50
CA ARG A 71 17.00 7.03 2.83
C ARG A 71 17.85 7.37 1.62
N GLU A 72 18.40 6.36 0.93
CA GLU A 72 19.35 6.58 -0.16
C GLU A 72 18.70 7.16 -1.42
N LYS A 73 17.45 6.78 -1.73
CA LYS A 73 16.81 7.12 -3.01
C LYS A 73 15.84 8.28 -2.92
N LEU A 74 15.20 8.45 -1.77
CA LEU A 74 14.20 9.50 -1.55
C LEU A 74 14.71 10.59 -0.61
N ASN A 75 15.85 10.38 0.07
CA ASN A 75 16.40 11.30 1.06
C ASN A 75 15.38 11.64 2.16
N VAL A 76 14.70 10.60 2.62
CA VAL A 76 13.69 10.64 3.70
C VAL A 76 14.11 9.72 4.84
N GLU A 77 13.75 10.08 6.07
CA GLU A 77 13.93 9.24 7.25
C GLU A 77 12.62 8.52 7.59
N PRO A 78 12.67 7.27 8.08
CA PRO A 78 11.50 6.60 8.65
C PRO A 78 10.95 7.43 9.82
N VAL A 79 9.63 7.54 9.90
CA VAL A 79 8.95 8.18 11.03
C VAL A 79 8.67 7.10 12.06
N GLU A 80 9.31 7.16 13.23
CA GLU A 80 8.93 6.33 14.37
C GLU A 80 7.61 6.86 14.95
N TYR A 81 6.56 6.05 14.92
CA TYR A 81 5.31 6.36 15.63
C TYR A 81 5.51 6.04 17.10
N VAL A 82 5.70 7.08 17.92
CA VAL A 82 5.61 6.93 19.38
C VAL A 82 4.12 6.84 19.70
N GLU A 83 3.65 5.67 20.14
CA GLU A 83 2.32 5.57 20.75
C GLU A 83 2.33 6.43 22.02
N GLU A 84 1.73 7.63 21.95
CA GLU A 84 1.42 8.39 23.16
C GLU A 84 0.32 7.62 23.91
N GLU A 85 0.70 6.87 24.94
CA GLU A 85 -0.23 6.31 25.92
C GLU A 85 -1.01 7.48 26.56
N PHE A 86 -2.29 7.64 26.18
CA PHE A 86 -3.24 8.55 26.83
C PHE A 86 -4.00 7.85 27.96
#